data_AF-A0AAD8AZJ0-F1
#
_entry.id   AF-A0AAD8AZJ0-F1
#
_cell.length_a   1.000
_cell.length_b   1.000
_cell.length_c   1.000
_cell.angle_alpha   90.00
_cell.angle_beta   90.00
_cell.angle_gamma   90.00
#
_symmetry.space_group_name_H-M   'P 1'
#
loop_
_entity.id
_entity.type
_entity.pdbx_description
1 polymer ?
#
loop_
_entity_poly.entity_id
_entity_poly.type
_entity_poly.pdbx_seq_one_letter_code
_entity_poly.pdbx_strand_id
1 'polypeptide(L)'
;MASLKSRSTDYFPNRTMAPSIRQLQEALYTHLDDLEKNVFIEALSSYGRSRDVFELVNALKKVLNTPAKRELFPLVKRVIKHEDVDAFDLLT
;
A
#
# COMPACT_ATOMS: atom_id res chain seq x y z
N MET A 1 10.73 -0.29 -38.32
CA MET A 1 11.73 -0.64 -37.29
C MET A 1 11.31 -0.02 -35.98
N ALA A 2 11.56 -0.76 -34.90
CA ALA A 2 10.97 -0.65 -33.58
C ALA A 2 11.24 0.66 -32.83
N SER A 3 10.32 1.03 -31.93
CA SER A 3 10.66 1.25 -30.52
C SER A 3 9.40 1.21 -29.67
N LEU A 4 9.26 0.11 -28.92
CA LEU A 4 8.36 0.02 -27.78
C LEU A 4 8.68 1.19 -26.85
N LYS A 5 7.73 2.09 -26.63
CA LYS A 5 7.85 3.04 -25.54
C LYS A 5 7.64 2.26 -24.25
N SER A 6 8.76 1.96 -23.59
CA SER A 6 8.85 1.30 -22.31
C SER A 6 7.77 1.79 -21.36
N ARG A 7 6.98 0.82 -20.91
CA ARG A 7 6.06 0.86 -19.78
C ARG A 7 6.90 1.25 -18.56
N SER A 8 7.09 2.56 -18.39
CA SER A 8 7.85 3.12 -17.29
C SER A 8 6.97 3.01 -16.07
N THR A 9 7.32 2.05 -15.22
CA THR A 9 6.87 1.90 -13.85
C THR A 9 7.07 3.21 -13.11
N ASP A 10 6.03 4.06 -13.13
CA ASP A 10 5.89 5.18 -12.22
C ASP A 10 5.52 4.60 -10.84
N TYR A 11 6.51 3.95 -10.22
CA TYR A 11 6.44 3.58 -8.81
C TYR A 11 6.63 4.87 -8.01
N PHE A 12 5.53 5.59 -7.85
CA PHE A 12 5.32 6.71 -6.95
C PHE A 12 6.21 7.95 -7.16
N PRO A 13 5.65 9.08 -7.61
CA PRO A 13 6.41 10.32 -7.74
C PRO A 13 6.73 10.87 -6.34
N ASN A 14 7.99 10.70 -5.93
CA ASN A 14 8.87 11.56 -5.13
C ASN A 14 8.28 12.52 -4.05
N ARG A 15 7.11 12.24 -3.47
CA ARG A 15 6.62 12.94 -2.27
C ARG A 15 7.32 12.34 -1.07
N THR A 16 8.46 12.94 -0.70
CA THR A 16 9.09 12.90 0.64
C THR A 16 8.65 11.69 1.45
N MET A 17 9.18 10.52 1.10
CA MET A 17 8.80 9.28 1.76
C MET A 17 9.27 9.37 3.21
N ALA A 18 8.33 9.63 4.13
CA ALA A 18 8.59 9.52 5.55
C ALA A 18 9.27 8.17 5.83
N PRO A 19 10.20 8.07 6.79
CA PRO A 19 10.92 6.83 7.08
C PRO A 19 9.99 5.61 7.26
N SER A 20 8.77 5.83 7.76
CA SER A 20 7.69 4.84 7.87
C SER A 20 7.24 4.26 6.52
N ILE A 21 7.23 5.05 5.45
CA ILE A 21 6.84 4.62 4.09
C ILE A 21 7.96 3.78 3.46
N ARG A 22 9.23 4.11 3.73
CA ARG A 22 10.36 3.30 3.24
C ARG A 22 10.39 1.91 3.87
N GLN A 23 10.21 1.83 5.20
CA GLN A 23 10.12 0.55 5.89
C GLN A 23 8.94 -0.29 5.40
N LEU A 24 7.80 0.35 5.14
CA LEU A 24 6.65 -0.29 4.52
C LEU A 24 7.02 -0.81 3.13
N GLN A 25 7.66 -0.01 2.27
CA GLN A 25 8.07 -0.47 0.94
C GLN A 25 9.06 -1.63 0.98
N GLU A 26 10.08 -1.61 1.83
CA GLU A 26 11.03 -2.72 1.96
C GLU A 26 10.32 -4.01 2.39
N ALA A 27 9.47 -3.94 3.42
CA ALA A 27 8.70 -5.08 3.86
C ALA A 27 7.71 -5.57 2.79
N LEU A 28 7.13 -4.67 1.98
CA LEU A 28 6.32 -5.05 0.81
C LEU A 28 7.16 -5.74 -0.26
N TYR A 29 8.37 -5.26 -0.53
CA TYR A 29 9.26 -5.88 -1.51
C TYR A 29 9.74 -7.28 -1.10
N THR A 30 9.90 -7.52 0.20
CA THR A 30 10.31 -8.80 0.77
C THR A 30 9.15 -9.80 0.88
N HIS A 31 7.94 -9.34 1.20
CA HIS A 31 6.83 -10.23 1.56
C HIS A 31 5.75 -10.38 0.48
N LEU A 32 5.65 -9.47 -0.50
CA LEU A 32 4.61 -9.50 -1.52
C LEU A 32 5.16 -9.82 -2.91
N ASP A 33 4.37 -10.53 -3.71
CA ASP A 33 4.59 -10.74 -5.13
C ASP A 33 4.21 -9.50 -5.97
N ASP A 34 4.65 -9.44 -7.24
CA ASP A 34 4.36 -8.30 -8.14
C ASP A 34 2.87 -7.99 -8.30
N LEU A 35 2.01 -9.01 -8.27
CA LEU A 35 0.55 -8.86 -8.32
C LEU A 35 0.02 -8.18 -7.05
N GLU A 36 0.48 -8.64 -5.90
CA GLU A 36 0.08 -8.13 -4.59
C GLU A 36 0.54 -6.69 -4.38
N LYS A 37 1.75 -6.36 -4.87
CA LYS A 37 2.26 -4.99 -4.90
C LYS A 37 1.32 -4.09 -5.69
N ASN A 38 0.92 -4.47 -6.90
CA ASN A 38 -0.02 -3.66 -7.68
C ASN A 38 -1.35 -3.42 -6.95
N VAL A 39 -1.93 -4.46 -6.34
CA VAL A 39 -3.16 -4.33 -5.55
C VAL A 39 -2.97 -3.37 -4.38
N PHE A 40 -1.85 -3.46 -3.67
CA PHE A 40 -1.53 -2.60 -2.54
C PHE A 40 -1.37 -1.13 -2.97
N ILE A 41 -0.69 -0.89 -4.09
CA ILE A 41 -0.47 0.43 -4.67
C ILE A 41 -1.80 1.04 -5.13
N GLU A 42 -2.64 0.26 -5.80
CA GLU A 42 -3.99 0.70 -6.17
C GLU A 42 -4.82 1.03 -4.94
N ALA A 43 -4.76 0.22 -3.88
CA ALA A 43 -5.52 0.48 -2.65
C ALA A 43 -5.11 1.81 -1.99
N LEU A 44 -3.80 2.08 -1.88
CA LEU A 44 -3.30 3.37 -1.36
C LEU A 44 -3.67 4.54 -2.28
N SER A 45 -3.59 4.36 -3.59
CA SER A 45 -3.96 5.38 -4.57
C SER A 45 -5.46 5.69 -4.53
N SER A 46 -6.31 4.66 -4.42
CA SER A 46 -7.76 4.78 -4.25
C SER A 46 -8.10 5.49 -2.94
N TYR A 47 -7.47 5.10 -1.83
CA TYR A 47 -7.63 5.77 -0.53
C TYR A 47 -7.24 7.26 -0.60
N GLY A 48 -6.15 7.61 -1.28
CA GLY A 48 -5.77 9.01 -1.47
C GLY A 48 -6.78 9.85 -2.27
N ARG A 49 -7.60 9.21 -3.11
CA ARG A 49 -8.62 9.85 -3.96
C ARG A 49 -10.00 9.89 -3.31
N SER A 50 -10.45 8.76 -2.78
CA SER A 50 -11.81 8.56 -2.27
C SER A 50 -11.90 8.65 -0.75
N ARG A 51 -10.77 8.58 -0.04
CA ARG A 51 -10.68 8.46 1.43
C ARG A 51 -11.47 7.28 1.98
N ASP A 52 -11.53 6.20 1.20
CA ASP A 52 -12.25 4.99 1.57
C ASP A 52 -11.32 4.03 2.34
N VAL A 53 -11.43 4.05 3.66
CA VAL A 53 -10.66 3.18 4.56
C VAL A 53 -11.12 1.72 4.43
N PHE A 54 -12.39 1.49 4.14
CA PHE A 54 -12.93 0.14 4.03
C PHE A 54 -12.36 -0.59 2.82
N GLU A 55 -12.35 0.07 1.66
CA GLU A 55 -11.76 -0.48 0.45
C GLU A 55 -10.25 -0.74 0.64
N LEU A 56 -9.55 0.20 1.28
CA LEU A 56 -8.14 0.06 1.65
C LEU A 56 -7.90 -1.19 2.51
N VAL A 57 -8.60 -1.33 3.64
CA VAL A 57 -8.42 -2.45 4.56
C VAL A 57 -8.82 -3.77 3.91
N ASN A 58 -9.87 -3.79 3.09
CA ASN A 58 -10.28 -5.00 2.39
C ASN A 58 -9.24 -5.46 1.36
N ALA A 59 -8.67 -4.53 0.59
CA ALA A 59 -7.57 -4.83 -0.33
C ALA A 59 -6.33 -5.30 0.43
N LEU A 60 -6.00 -4.63 1.53
CA LEU A 60 -4.91 -5.04 2.43
C LEU A 60 -5.17 -6.42 3.02
N LYS A 61 -6.37 -6.78 3.45
CA LYS A 61 -6.68 -8.12 3.99
C LYS A 61 -6.51 -9.22 2.95
N LYS A 62 -6.83 -8.94 1.68
CA LYS A 62 -6.63 -9.89 0.57
C LYS A 62 -5.15 -10.17 0.32
N VAL A 63 -4.33 -9.12 0.41
CA VAL A 63 -2.88 -9.19 0.18
C VAL A 63 -2.14 -9.69 1.44
N LEU A 64 -2.44 -9.09 2.58
CA LEU A 64 -1.91 -9.41 3.92
C LEU A 64 -2.64 -10.60 4.56
N ASN A 65 -2.80 -11.66 3.79
CA ASN A 65 -3.51 -12.88 4.20
C ASN A 65 -2.67 -13.79 5.11
N THR A 66 -1.34 -13.61 5.18
CA THR A 66 -0.44 -14.39 6.04
C THR A 66 0.00 -13.62 7.29
N PRO A 67 0.35 -14.33 8.39
CA PRO A 67 0.81 -13.67 9.62
C PRO A 67 2.06 -12.81 9.43
N ALA A 68 3.00 -13.19 8.57
CA ALA A 68 4.17 -12.37 8.23
C ALA A 68 3.76 -11.04 7.57
N LYS A 69 2.77 -11.09 6.67
CA LYS A 69 2.26 -9.89 6.01
C LYS A 69 1.40 -9.03 6.95
N ARG A 70 0.78 -9.59 7.98
CA ARG A 70 0.01 -8.80 8.96
C ARG A 70 0.87 -7.79 9.73
N GLU A 71 2.18 -7.98 9.80
CA GLU A 71 3.11 -7.00 10.35
C GLU A 71 3.14 -5.68 9.55
N LEU A 72 2.59 -5.67 8.33
CA LEU A 72 2.44 -4.47 7.50
C LEU A 72 1.25 -3.60 7.91
N PHE A 73 0.21 -4.15 8.57
CA PHE A 73 -0.93 -3.35 9.06
C PHE A 73 -0.53 -2.16 9.94
N PRO A 74 0.29 -2.34 11.00
CA PRO A 74 0.71 -1.21 11.84
C PRO A 74 1.60 -0.21 11.08
N LEU A 75 2.31 -0.64 10.04
CA LEU A 75 3.07 0.28 9.18
C LEU A 75 2.14 1.12 8.31
N VAL A 76 1.09 0.52 7.72
CA VAL A 76 0.03 1.26 7.00
C VAL A 76 -0.68 2.24 7.93
N LYS A 77 -0.98 1.83 9.16
CA LYS A 77 -1.60 2.67 10.20
C LYS A 77 -0.83 3.98 10.44
N ARG A 78 0.49 3.99 10.25
CA ARG A 78 1.34 5.20 10.36
C ARG A 78 1.29 6.12 9.13
N VAL A 79 0.84 5.61 7.99
CA VAL A 79 0.80 6.34 6.71
C VAL A 79 -0.59 6.95 6.47
N ILE A 80 -1.65 6.34 7.00
CA ILE A 80 -3.01 6.91 7.01
C ILE A 80 -3.14 8.05 8.03
N LYS A 81 -4.12 8.92 7.82
CA LYS A 81 -4.35 10.06 8.72
C LYS A 81 -4.95 9.61 10.05
N HIS A 82 -4.64 10.33 11.12
CA HIS A 82 -5.14 10.06 12.48
C HIS A 82 -6.66 9.87 12.56
N GLU A 83 -7.43 10.62 11.77
CA GLU A 83 -8.90 10.52 11.71
C GLU A 83 -9.41 9.18 11.14
N ASP A 84 -8.63 8.55 10.27
CA ASP A 84 -8.96 7.30 9.61
C ASP A 84 -8.40 6.08 10.37
N VAL A 85 -7.57 6.32 11.38
CA VAL A 85 -6.91 5.28 12.18
C VAL A 85 -7.93 4.46 12.97
N ASP A 86 -8.94 5.10 13.56
CA ASP A 86 -9.98 4.38 14.33
C ASP A 86 -10.81 3.46 13.43
N ALA A 87 -11.19 3.94 12.25
CA ALA A 87 -11.89 3.14 11.25
C ALA A 87 -11.01 1.99 10.74
N PHE A 88 -9.72 2.25 10.52
CA PHE A 88 -8.78 1.21 10.12
C PHE A 88 -8.66 0.13 11.20
N ASP A 89 -8.47 0.51 12.46
CA ASP A 89 -8.33 -0.40 13.60
C ASP A 89 -9.55 -1.29 13.82
N LEU A 90 -10.76 -0.73 13.66
CA LEU A 90 -12.01 -1.50 13.69
C LEU A 90 -12.10 -2.55 12.58
N LEU A 91 -11.40 -2.35 11.46
CA LEU A 91 -11.51 -3.18 10.27
C LEU A 91 -10.36 -4.17 10.08
N THR A 92 -9.22 -4.03 10.77
CA THR A 92 -8.06 -4.96 10.70
C THR A 92 -8.20 -6.11 11.69
#